data_AF-A0A7V9T109-F1
#
_entry.id   AF-A0A7V9T109-F1
#
_cell.length_a   1.000
_cell.length_b   1.000
_cell.length_c   1.000
_cell.angle_alpha   90.00
_cell.angle_beta   90.00
_cell.angle_gamma   90.00
#
_symmetry.space_group_name_H-M   'P 1'
#
loop_
_entity.id
_entity.type
_entity.pdbx_description
1 polymer ?
#
loop_
_entity_poly.entity_id
_entity_poly.type
_entity_poly.pdbx_seq_one_letter_code
_entity_poly.pdbx_strand_id
1 'polypeptide(L)'
;TAAIAEHRQTETDRLAQLDAERARHQAQCDARETETAERHRQLDDLIANLGYGIPDAVQEYVSIVLSHSVYPEHFRVTHEFSFDPSTAELALKALVPGPSTVPDVKAYKYMKSSDSITTTKLSQREIKERYSGAVQQVALRSLHEVFEADRRGLIKTVTLEVGTNTIDPATGKQAYVPFVAVGAEREAFLGFDLSAVVPSATLAHLGAAVSKDPYNLVPADLSGIRST
;
A
#
# COMPACT_ATOMS: atom_id res chain seq x y z
N THR A 1 -5.97 56.88 44.81
CA THR A 1 -6.56 57.59 43.65
C THR A 1 -7.27 56.58 42.76
N ALA A 2 -8.22 57.02 41.92
CA ALA A 2 -8.94 56.14 41.00
C ALA A 2 -7.99 55.28 40.13
N ALA A 3 -6.87 55.85 39.70
CA ALA A 3 -5.83 55.16 38.94
C ALA A 3 -5.22 53.93 39.65
N ILE A 4 -5.11 53.94 40.99
CA ILE A 4 -4.61 52.78 41.76
C ILE A 4 -5.65 51.66 41.80
N ALA A 5 -6.94 51.99 41.86
CA ALA A 5 -8.02 51.01 41.86
C ALA A 5 -8.18 50.36 40.48
N GLU A 6 -8.11 51.15 39.41
CA GLU A 6 -8.14 50.68 38.02
C GLU A 6 -6.97 49.73 37.73
N HIS A 7 -5.73 50.11 38.08
CA HIS A 7 -4.56 49.25 37.92
C HIS A 7 -4.71 47.91 38.68
N ARG A 8 -5.25 47.93 39.91
CA ARG A 8 -5.49 46.70 40.68
C ARG A 8 -6.52 45.79 40.01
N GLN A 9 -7.57 46.37 39.42
CA GLN A 9 -8.57 45.60 38.70
C GLN A 9 -7.96 44.97 37.45
N THR A 10 -7.23 45.74 36.64
CA THR A 10 -6.55 45.23 35.44
C THR A 10 -5.55 44.12 35.77
N GLU A 11 -4.79 44.26 36.87
CA GLU A 11 -3.85 43.21 37.29
C GLU A 11 -4.58 41.95 37.78
N THR A 12 -5.71 42.11 38.47
CA THR A 12 -6.56 40.97 38.89
C THR A 12 -7.11 40.23 37.68
N ASP A 13 -7.62 40.97 36.68
CA ASP A 13 -8.15 40.39 35.45
C ASP A 13 -7.04 39.69 34.64
N ARG A 14 -5.84 40.30 34.56
CA ARG A 14 -4.67 39.70 33.89
C ARG A 14 -4.24 38.40 34.55
N LEU A 15 -4.20 38.35 35.89
CA LEU A 15 -3.86 37.14 36.63
C LEU A 15 -4.92 36.04 36.43
N ALA A 16 -6.20 36.40 36.48
CA ALA A 16 -7.29 35.46 36.21
C ALA A 16 -7.23 34.89 34.78
N GLN A 17 -6.94 35.73 33.78
CA GLN A 17 -6.73 35.30 32.40
C GLN A 17 -5.50 34.38 32.26
N LEU A 18 -4.39 34.74 32.90
CA LEU A 18 -3.17 33.92 32.87
C LEU A 18 -3.40 32.54 33.50
N ASP A 19 -4.10 32.48 34.63
CA ASP A 19 -4.41 31.23 35.31
C ASP A 19 -5.39 30.38 34.48
N ALA A 20 -6.37 31.00 33.82
CA ALA A 20 -7.27 30.31 32.89
C ALA A 20 -6.53 29.72 31.68
N GLU A 21 -5.63 30.48 31.06
CA GLU A 21 -4.84 29.98 29.92
C GLU A 21 -3.82 28.91 30.35
N ARG A 22 -3.22 29.02 31.53
CA ARG A 22 -2.36 27.97 32.11
C ARG A 22 -3.15 26.69 32.36
N ALA A 23 -4.35 26.78 32.94
CA ALA A 23 -5.20 25.63 33.18
C ALA A 23 -5.63 24.97 31.85
N ARG A 24 -5.96 25.78 30.83
CA ARG A 24 -6.28 25.28 29.49
C ARG A 24 -5.10 24.58 28.84
N HIS A 25 -3.90 25.16 28.92
CA HIS A 25 -2.69 24.55 28.39
C HIS A 25 -2.35 23.24 29.11
N GLN A 26 -2.43 23.22 30.46
CA GLN A 26 -2.20 22.01 31.24
C GLN A 26 -3.18 20.90 30.86
N ALA A 27 -4.48 21.20 30.77
CA ALA A 27 -5.48 20.23 30.36
C ALA A 27 -5.20 19.66 28.94
N GLN A 28 -4.71 20.50 28.02
CA GLN A 28 -4.31 20.03 26.69
C GLN A 28 -3.04 19.17 26.71
N CYS A 29 -2.09 19.46 27.59
CA CYS A 29 -0.89 18.64 27.80
C CYS A 29 -1.28 17.28 28.37
N ASP A 30 -2.07 17.26 29.45
CA ASP A 30 -2.53 16.04 30.12
C ASP A 30 -3.32 15.14 29.15
N ALA A 31 -4.19 15.74 28.31
CA ALA A 31 -4.93 15.01 27.29
C ALA A 31 -4.00 14.38 26.23
N ARG A 32 -3.00 15.13 25.75
CA ARG A 32 -2.02 14.64 24.76
C ARG A 32 -1.11 13.55 25.34
N GLU A 33 -0.72 13.68 26.60
CA GLU A 33 0.07 12.67 27.31
C GLU A 33 -0.72 11.39 27.52
N THR A 34 -1.99 11.50 27.90
CA THR A 34 -2.89 10.35 28.06
C THR A 34 -3.09 9.61 26.72
N GLU A 35 -3.41 10.33 25.64
CA GLU A 35 -3.55 9.75 24.30
C GLU A 35 -2.26 9.06 23.84
N THR A 36 -1.11 9.69 24.09
CA THR A 36 0.19 9.12 23.70
C THR A 36 0.52 7.87 24.53
N ALA A 37 0.24 7.88 25.84
CA ALA A 37 0.44 6.72 26.70
C ALA A 37 -0.46 5.54 26.30
N GLU A 38 -1.70 5.81 25.86
CA GLU A 38 -2.60 4.79 25.34
C GLU A 38 -2.08 4.20 24.01
N ARG A 39 -1.64 5.04 23.06
CA ARG A 39 -1.05 4.59 21.80
C ARG A 39 0.24 3.79 22.00
N HIS A 40 1.11 4.20 22.92
CA HIS A 40 2.33 3.45 23.25
C HIS A 40 1.98 2.07 23.81
N ARG A 41 0.97 1.98 24.68
CA ARG A 41 0.52 0.69 25.22
C ARG A 41 -0.01 -0.23 24.13
N GLN A 42 -0.82 0.30 23.20
CA GLN A 42 -1.31 -0.47 22.04
C GLN A 42 -0.15 -0.97 21.16
N LEU A 43 0.87 -0.13 20.94
CA LEU A 43 2.06 -0.52 20.19
C LEU A 43 2.86 -1.60 20.91
N ASP A 44 3.06 -1.49 22.22
CA ASP A 44 3.75 -2.49 23.03
C ASP A 44 3.01 -3.84 22.99
N ASP A 45 1.67 -3.82 23.09
CA ASP A 45 0.81 -4.99 22.96
C ASP A 45 0.94 -5.63 21.56
N LEU A 46 0.92 -4.81 20.49
CA LEU A 46 1.12 -5.28 19.12
C LEU A 46 2.51 -5.93 18.94
N ILE A 47 3.56 -5.30 19.44
CA ILE A 47 4.94 -5.84 19.38
C ILE A 47 5.03 -7.18 20.11
N ALA A 48 4.46 -7.27 21.32
CA ALA A 48 4.45 -8.49 22.11
C ALA A 48 3.67 -9.61 21.40
N ASN A 49 2.46 -9.32 20.94
CA ASN A 49 1.60 -10.28 20.25
C ASN A 49 2.20 -10.76 18.92
N LEU A 50 2.79 -9.84 18.14
CA LEU A 50 3.57 -10.19 16.97
C LEU A 50 4.76 -11.07 17.35
N GLY A 51 5.40 -10.79 18.50
CA GLY A 51 6.43 -11.60 19.16
C GLY A 51 5.99 -13.01 19.57
N TYR A 52 4.71 -13.26 19.76
CA TYR A 52 4.18 -14.60 20.00
C TYR A 52 3.56 -15.24 18.74
N GLY A 53 3.54 -14.52 17.62
CA GLY A 53 2.93 -14.98 16.38
C GLY A 53 1.41 -15.05 16.46
N ILE A 54 0.79 -14.20 17.28
CA ILE A 54 -0.67 -14.12 17.39
C ILE A 54 -1.25 -13.71 16.02
N PRO A 55 -2.20 -14.48 15.43
CA PRO A 55 -2.67 -14.25 14.06
C PRO A 55 -3.18 -12.84 13.79
N ASP A 56 -3.93 -12.25 14.71
CA ASP A 56 -4.46 -10.90 14.57
C ASP A 56 -3.35 -9.84 14.52
N ALA A 57 -2.30 -10.01 15.33
CA ALA A 57 -1.14 -9.12 15.31
C ALA A 57 -0.32 -9.27 14.02
N VAL A 58 -0.23 -10.48 13.45
CA VAL A 58 0.40 -10.70 12.14
C VAL A 58 -0.40 -9.98 11.04
N GLN A 59 -1.72 -10.11 11.04
CA GLN A 59 -2.58 -9.43 10.07
C GLN A 59 -2.51 -7.90 10.20
N GLU A 60 -2.56 -7.38 11.42
CA GLU A 60 -2.41 -5.94 11.67
C GLU A 60 -1.04 -5.42 11.21
N TYR A 61 0.03 -6.16 11.51
CA TYR A 61 1.36 -5.78 11.07
C TYR A 61 1.50 -5.78 9.53
N VAL A 62 1.00 -6.81 8.85
CA VAL A 62 0.98 -6.85 7.37
C VAL A 62 0.15 -5.70 6.78
N SER A 63 -0.95 -5.32 7.42
CA SER A 63 -1.75 -4.14 7.05
C SER A 63 -0.91 -2.85 7.11
N ILE A 64 -0.16 -2.66 8.20
CA ILE A 64 0.73 -1.52 8.36
C ILE A 64 1.82 -1.53 7.27
N VAL A 65 2.45 -2.67 7.00
CA VAL A 65 3.48 -2.80 5.95
C VAL A 65 2.92 -2.40 4.59
N LEU A 66 1.81 -3.01 4.17
CA LEU A 66 1.23 -2.81 2.84
C LEU A 66 0.56 -1.44 2.65
N SER A 67 0.16 -0.77 3.73
CA SER A 67 -0.36 0.60 3.69
C SER A 67 0.72 1.66 3.50
N HIS A 68 1.98 1.33 3.85
CA HIS A 68 3.14 2.20 3.59
C HIS A 68 3.77 1.98 2.21
N SER A 69 3.25 1.04 1.42
CA SER A 69 3.70 0.81 0.04
C SER A 69 3.39 2.01 -0.85
N VAL A 70 4.42 2.79 -1.18
CA VAL A 70 4.27 4.00 -2.02
C VAL A 70 4.15 3.62 -3.49
N TYR A 71 3.07 4.06 -4.15
CA TYR A 71 2.86 3.90 -5.59
C TYR A 71 2.72 5.24 -6.30
N PRO A 72 3.02 5.32 -7.62
CA PRO A 72 2.71 6.49 -8.41
C PRO A 72 1.22 6.84 -8.33
N GLU A 73 0.90 8.14 -8.38
CA GLU A 73 -0.50 8.62 -8.25
C GLU A 73 -1.45 7.96 -9.26
N HIS A 74 -0.96 7.68 -10.47
CA HIS A 74 -1.69 7.05 -11.57
C HIS A 74 -1.60 5.52 -11.59
N PHE A 75 -0.98 4.90 -10.58
CA PHE A 75 -0.85 3.45 -10.45
C PHE A 75 -1.06 2.98 -9.01
N ARG A 76 -2.15 3.45 -8.37
CA ARG A 76 -2.46 3.09 -6.97
C ARG A 76 -2.86 1.63 -6.85
N VAL A 77 -2.20 0.91 -5.93
CA VAL A 77 -2.49 -0.49 -5.64
C VAL A 77 -3.15 -0.58 -4.26
N THR A 78 -4.19 -1.42 -4.15
CA THR A 78 -4.77 -1.79 -2.85
C THR A 78 -4.58 -3.27 -2.60
N HIS A 79 -4.57 -3.68 -1.33
CA HIS A 79 -4.31 -5.06 -0.95
C HIS A 79 -5.48 -5.63 -0.14
N GLU A 80 -5.85 -6.87 -0.41
CA GLU A 80 -6.70 -7.72 0.43
C GLU A 80 -5.89 -8.94 0.82
N PHE A 81 -5.95 -9.38 2.07
CA PHE A 81 -5.17 -10.52 2.52
C PHE A 81 -5.76 -11.23 3.73
N SER A 82 -5.34 -12.46 3.94
CA SER A 82 -5.61 -13.25 5.14
C SER A 82 -4.41 -14.13 5.47
N PHE A 83 -4.14 -14.31 6.77
CA PHE A 83 -3.05 -15.16 7.26
C PHE A 83 -3.61 -16.43 7.89
N ASP A 84 -3.15 -17.58 7.43
CA ASP A 84 -3.45 -18.89 8.03
C ASP A 84 -2.26 -19.33 8.90
N PRO A 85 -2.40 -19.33 10.24
CA PRO A 85 -1.32 -19.73 11.13
C PRO A 85 -1.05 -21.24 11.11
N SER A 86 -1.98 -22.07 10.63
CA SER A 86 -1.82 -23.52 10.58
C SER A 86 -0.86 -23.97 9.47
N THR A 87 -0.82 -23.22 8.37
CA THR A 87 0.08 -23.43 7.23
C THR A 87 1.20 -22.40 7.15
N ALA A 88 1.15 -21.35 7.98
CA ALA A 88 2.03 -20.18 7.90
C ALA A 88 1.98 -19.50 6.53
N GLU A 89 0.80 -19.48 5.91
CA GLU A 89 0.54 -18.95 4.58
C GLU A 89 -0.18 -17.60 4.64
N LEU A 90 0.29 -16.64 3.86
CA LEU A 90 -0.44 -15.40 3.59
C LEU A 90 -1.08 -15.47 2.20
N ALA A 91 -2.41 -15.50 2.14
CA ALA A 91 -3.15 -15.26 0.91
C ALA A 91 -3.21 -13.75 0.68
N LEU A 92 -2.68 -13.26 -0.44
CA LEU A 92 -2.59 -11.85 -0.76
C LEU A 92 -3.16 -11.58 -2.15
N LYS A 93 -3.96 -10.52 -2.26
CA LYS A 93 -4.52 -10.04 -3.52
C LYS A 93 -4.20 -8.57 -3.67
N ALA A 94 -3.45 -8.23 -4.71
CA ALA A 94 -3.10 -6.86 -5.08
C ALA A 94 -3.98 -6.38 -6.24
N LEU A 95 -4.81 -5.38 -5.96
CA LEU A 95 -5.68 -4.72 -6.92
C LEU A 95 -4.94 -3.55 -7.57
N VAL A 96 -4.57 -3.72 -8.84
CA VAL A 96 -3.98 -2.66 -9.67
C VAL A 96 -5.07 -1.87 -10.40
N PRO A 97 -4.82 -0.62 -10.81
CA PRO A 97 -5.83 0.14 -11.53
C PRO A 97 -5.92 -0.33 -12.97
N GLY A 98 -7.12 -0.25 -13.55
CA GLY A 98 -7.37 -0.71 -14.92
C GLY A 98 -6.50 0.03 -15.96
N PRO A 99 -6.18 -0.62 -17.10
CA PRO A 99 -5.22 -0.09 -18.09
C PRO A 99 -5.58 1.29 -18.64
N SER A 100 -6.87 1.59 -18.76
CA SER A 100 -7.40 2.88 -19.27
C SER A 100 -7.10 4.08 -18.36
N THR A 101 -6.76 3.83 -17.09
CA THR A 101 -6.44 4.89 -16.12
C THR A 101 -4.97 5.31 -16.14
N VAL A 102 -4.11 4.51 -16.77
CA VAL A 102 -2.66 4.75 -16.83
C VAL A 102 -2.35 5.68 -18.01
N PRO A 103 -1.65 6.82 -17.78
CA PRO A 103 -1.36 7.79 -18.84
C PRO A 103 -0.58 7.21 -20.03
N ASP A 104 -1.05 7.51 -21.24
CA ASP A 104 -0.44 7.11 -22.52
C ASP A 104 0.48 8.20 -23.12
N VAL A 105 0.65 9.32 -22.42
CA VAL A 105 1.44 10.45 -22.91
C VAL A 105 2.94 10.14 -22.85
N LYS A 106 3.61 10.34 -23.98
CA LYS A 106 5.07 10.18 -24.15
C LYS A 106 5.82 11.48 -23.86
N ALA A 107 5.35 12.60 -24.39
CA ALA A 107 5.96 13.91 -24.19
C ALA A 107 4.94 15.04 -24.27
N TYR A 108 5.24 16.12 -23.55
CA TYR A 108 4.56 17.41 -23.64
C TYR A 108 5.47 18.39 -24.38
N LYS A 109 4.93 19.12 -25.35
CA LYS A 109 5.67 20.11 -26.15
C LYS A 109 4.94 21.44 -26.14
N TYR A 110 5.63 22.48 -25.69
CA TYR A 110 5.15 23.85 -25.80
C TYR A 110 5.32 24.38 -27.23
N MET A 111 4.25 24.93 -27.76
CA MET A 111 4.15 25.51 -29.10
C MET A 111 4.05 27.02 -28.98
N LYS A 112 5.19 27.70 -29.12
CA LYS A 112 5.30 29.17 -28.99
C LYS A 112 4.37 29.94 -29.92
N SER A 113 4.14 29.43 -31.14
CA SER A 113 3.30 30.09 -32.15
C SER A 113 1.83 30.18 -31.76
N SER A 114 1.34 29.21 -30.98
CA SER A 114 -0.06 29.09 -30.56
C SER A 114 -0.23 29.23 -29.04
N ASP A 115 0.86 29.55 -28.33
CA ASP A 115 0.95 29.60 -26.87
C ASP A 115 0.25 28.42 -26.19
N SER A 116 0.50 27.20 -26.67
CA SER A 116 -0.22 26.00 -26.23
C SER A 116 0.69 24.81 -25.97
N ILE A 117 0.24 23.88 -25.12
CA ILE A 117 0.91 22.60 -24.88
C ILE A 117 0.25 21.53 -25.73
N THR A 118 1.06 20.81 -26.51
CA THR A 118 0.64 19.65 -27.29
C THR A 118 1.26 18.38 -26.72
N THR A 119 0.63 17.22 -26.95
CA THR A 119 1.12 15.93 -26.46
C THR A 119 1.41 14.97 -27.60
N THR A 120 2.40 14.10 -27.40
CA THR A 120 2.61 12.92 -28.23
C THR A 120 2.28 11.68 -27.42
N LYS A 121 1.63 10.69 -28.05
CA LYS A 121 1.28 9.43 -27.41
C LYS A 121 2.40 8.40 -27.55
N LEU A 122 2.46 7.49 -26.60
CA LEU A 122 3.25 6.27 -26.72
C LEU A 122 2.69 5.39 -27.84
N SER A 123 3.56 4.59 -28.46
CA SER A 123 3.10 3.53 -29.34
C SER A 123 2.31 2.48 -28.54
N GLN A 124 1.40 1.76 -29.21
CA GLN A 124 0.63 0.69 -28.57
C GLN A 124 1.52 -0.36 -27.90
N ARG A 125 2.68 -0.67 -28.51
CA ARG A 125 3.68 -1.57 -27.94
C ARG A 125 4.23 -1.05 -26.60
N GLU A 126 4.67 0.21 -26.57
CA GLU A 126 5.22 0.83 -25.35
C GLU A 126 4.17 0.91 -24.22
N ILE A 127 2.89 1.16 -24.54
CA ILE A 127 1.80 1.19 -23.56
C ILE A 127 1.59 -0.20 -22.95
N LYS A 128 1.47 -1.23 -23.79
CA LYS A 128 1.29 -2.61 -23.33
C LYS A 128 2.46 -3.09 -22.48
N GLU A 129 3.68 -2.83 -22.92
CA GLU A 129 4.91 -3.18 -22.18
C GLU A 129 4.98 -2.47 -20.82
N ARG A 130 4.65 -1.17 -20.77
CA ARG A 130 4.62 -0.40 -19.53
C ARG A 130 3.62 -0.98 -18.54
N TYR A 131 2.39 -1.26 -18.99
CA TYR A 131 1.35 -1.78 -18.10
C TYR A 131 1.68 -3.19 -17.60
N SER A 132 2.07 -4.09 -18.50
CA SER A 132 2.50 -5.45 -18.12
C SER A 132 3.68 -5.43 -17.15
N GLY A 133 4.68 -4.57 -17.42
CA GLY A 133 5.84 -4.43 -16.55
C GLY A 133 5.48 -3.88 -15.17
N ALA A 134 4.53 -2.95 -15.07
CA ALA A 134 4.04 -2.44 -13.78
C ALA A 134 3.33 -3.53 -12.97
N VAL A 135 2.45 -4.31 -13.60
CA VAL A 135 1.76 -5.44 -12.96
C VAL A 135 2.75 -6.49 -12.42
N GLN A 136 3.76 -6.85 -13.22
CA GLN A 136 4.78 -7.83 -12.81
C GLN A 136 5.66 -7.31 -11.66
N GLN A 137 5.98 -6.00 -11.67
CA GLN A 137 6.71 -5.37 -10.57
C GLN A 137 5.89 -5.32 -9.28
N VAL A 138 4.58 -5.05 -9.36
CA VAL A 138 3.69 -5.15 -8.18
C VAL A 138 3.77 -6.55 -7.60
N ALA A 139 3.70 -7.60 -8.44
CA ALA A 139 3.76 -8.97 -7.95
C ALA A 139 5.03 -9.23 -7.13
N LEU A 140 6.21 -8.93 -7.68
CA LEU A 140 7.48 -9.16 -6.97
C LEU A 140 7.64 -8.25 -5.76
N ARG A 141 7.21 -6.99 -5.86
CA ARG A 141 7.30 -6.02 -4.77
C ARG A 141 6.41 -6.43 -3.60
N SER A 142 5.18 -6.88 -3.83
CA SER A 142 4.28 -7.33 -2.77
C SER A 142 4.84 -8.55 -2.03
N LEU A 143 5.43 -9.51 -2.76
CA LEU A 143 6.14 -10.65 -2.13
C LEU A 143 7.33 -10.16 -1.27
N HIS A 144 8.14 -9.26 -1.82
CA HIS A 144 9.30 -8.72 -1.13
C HIS A 144 8.92 -7.95 0.15
N GLU A 145 7.94 -7.04 0.08
CA GLU A 145 7.50 -6.23 1.22
C GLU A 145 7.02 -7.11 2.37
N VAL A 146 6.27 -8.18 2.08
CA VAL A 146 5.81 -9.13 3.10
C VAL A 146 6.97 -9.89 3.73
N PHE A 147 7.84 -10.50 2.92
CA PHE A 147 8.93 -11.34 3.45
C PHE A 147 10.02 -10.53 4.15
N GLU A 148 10.35 -9.34 3.64
CA GLU A 148 11.35 -8.45 4.23
C GLU A 148 10.88 -7.87 5.58
N ALA A 149 9.59 -7.48 5.66
CA ALA A 149 9.05 -6.91 6.88
C ALA A 149 8.91 -7.95 8.01
N ASP A 150 8.54 -9.19 7.68
CA ASP A 150 8.44 -10.27 8.66
C ASP A 150 9.83 -10.79 9.08
N ARG A 151 10.54 -10.03 9.92
CA ARG A 151 11.89 -10.39 10.42
C ARG A 151 11.92 -11.67 11.24
N ARG A 152 10.77 -12.13 11.73
CA ARG A 152 10.66 -13.31 12.60
C ARG A 152 10.40 -14.60 11.82
N GLY A 153 10.09 -14.49 10.53
CA GLY A 153 9.84 -15.65 9.70
C GLY A 153 8.54 -16.37 10.05
N LEU A 154 7.51 -15.64 10.49
CA LEU A 154 6.18 -16.18 10.77
C LEU A 154 5.44 -16.59 9.51
N ILE A 155 5.67 -15.88 8.39
CA ILE A 155 5.08 -16.17 7.08
C ILE A 155 6.10 -16.98 6.28
N LYS A 156 5.74 -18.23 5.95
CA LYS A 156 6.58 -19.18 5.21
C LYS A 156 6.24 -19.23 3.73
N THR A 157 4.97 -19.01 3.40
CA THR A 157 4.52 -18.98 2.02
C THR A 157 3.59 -17.79 1.80
N VAL A 158 3.62 -17.25 0.59
CA VAL A 158 2.65 -16.24 0.13
C VAL A 158 2.03 -16.77 -1.16
N THR A 159 0.70 -16.86 -1.19
CA THR A 159 -0.05 -17.04 -2.42
C THR A 159 -0.58 -15.68 -2.84
N LEU A 160 -0.08 -15.17 -3.96
CA LEU A 160 -0.34 -13.82 -4.44
C LEU A 160 -1.10 -13.84 -5.75
N GLU A 161 -2.19 -13.07 -5.81
CA GLU A 161 -2.82 -12.65 -7.05
C GLU A 161 -2.65 -11.16 -7.30
N VAL A 162 -2.37 -10.76 -8.53
CA VAL A 162 -2.39 -9.37 -8.98
C VAL A 162 -3.40 -9.23 -10.12
N GLY A 163 -4.33 -8.30 -10.01
CA GLY A 163 -5.39 -8.13 -11.01
C GLY A 163 -6.14 -6.82 -10.87
N THR A 164 -7.14 -6.60 -11.74
CA THR A 164 -8.01 -5.42 -11.68
C THR A 164 -9.47 -5.82 -11.63
N ASN A 165 -10.28 -4.99 -11.00
CA ASN A 165 -11.73 -5.04 -11.19
C ASN A 165 -12.11 -4.32 -12.50
N THR A 166 -13.11 -4.84 -13.19
CA THR A 166 -13.70 -4.26 -14.40
C THR A 166 -15.19 -4.57 -14.45
N ILE A 167 -15.89 -4.00 -15.43
CA ILE A 167 -17.26 -4.38 -15.77
C ILE A 167 -17.21 -5.33 -16.95
N ASP A 168 -17.79 -6.52 -16.81
CA ASP A 168 -17.95 -7.47 -17.90
C ASP A 168 -18.91 -6.88 -18.96
N PRO A 169 -18.47 -6.69 -20.21
CA PRO A 169 -19.30 -6.10 -21.25
C PRO A 169 -20.50 -6.97 -21.65
N ALA A 170 -20.45 -8.29 -21.43
CA ALA A 170 -21.55 -9.20 -21.76
C ALA A 170 -22.67 -9.16 -20.71
N THR A 171 -22.32 -8.95 -19.43
CA THR A 171 -23.28 -9.06 -18.31
C THR A 171 -23.53 -7.75 -17.58
N GLY A 172 -22.69 -6.73 -17.78
CA GLY A 172 -22.73 -5.46 -17.05
C GLY A 172 -22.37 -5.58 -15.57
N LYS A 173 -21.89 -6.75 -15.13
CA LYS A 173 -21.56 -7.01 -13.72
C LYS A 173 -20.08 -6.74 -13.45
N GLN A 174 -19.78 -6.42 -12.19
CA GLN A 174 -18.40 -6.35 -11.72
C GLN A 174 -17.74 -7.72 -11.85
N ALA A 175 -16.54 -7.72 -12.42
CA ALA A 175 -15.72 -8.90 -12.63
C ALA A 175 -14.27 -8.59 -12.25
N TYR A 176 -13.60 -9.54 -11.62
CA TYR A 176 -12.17 -9.47 -11.34
C TYR A 176 -11.40 -10.20 -12.45
N VAL A 177 -10.32 -9.58 -12.93
CA VAL A 177 -9.44 -10.16 -13.96
C VAL A 177 -8.06 -10.39 -13.34
N PRO A 178 -7.67 -11.64 -13.07
CA PRO A 178 -6.34 -11.96 -12.57
C PRO A 178 -5.32 -11.81 -13.70
N PHE A 179 -4.23 -11.08 -13.45
CA PHE A 179 -3.12 -10.92 -14.39
C PHE A 179 -1.87 -11.70 -13.99
N VAL A 180 -1.64 -11.89 -12.69
CA VAL A 180 -0.57 -12.72 -12.15
C VAL A 180 -1.15 -13.55 -11.02
N ALA A 181 -0.82 -14.83 -10.96
CA ALA A 181 -0.99 -15.66 -9.77
C ALA A 181 0.29 -16.44 -9.51
N VAL A 182 0.79 -16.40 -8.27
CA VAL A 182 2.07 -17.02 -7.89
C VAL A 182 2.03 -17.48 -6.44
N GLY A 183 2.51 -18.69 -6.20
CA GLY A 183 2.87 -19.14 -4.86
C GLY A 183 4.38 -18.98 -4.68
N ALA A 184 4.81 -18.35 -3.59
CA ALA A 184 6.21 -18.18 -3.27
C ALA A 184 6.51 -18.75 -1.88
N GLU A 185 7.57 -19.55 -1.79
CA GLU A 185 8.17 -19.95 -0.52
C GLU A 185 9.23 -18.93 -0.13
N ARG A 186 9.29 -18.61 1.17
CA ARG A 186 10.12 -17.55 1.73
C ARG A 186 11.60 -17.73 1.40
N GLU A 187 12.19 -18.86 1.75
CA GLU A 187 13.64 -19.09 1.62
C GLU A 187 14.07 -19.06 0.15
N ALA A 188 13.27 -19.65 -0.74
CA ALA A 188 13.48 -19.57 -2.18
C ALA A 188 13.45 -18.13 -2.70
N PHE A 189 12.45 -17.34 -2.30
CA PHE A 189 12.29 -15.96 -2.76
C PHE A 189 13.38 -15.02 -2.20
N LEU A 190 13.70 -15.13 -0.91
CA LEU A 190 14.73 -14.30 -0.27
C LEU A 190 16.15 -14.61 -0.78
N GLY A 191 16.34 -15.74 -1.47
CA GLY A 191 17.58 -16.06 -2.17
C GLY A 191 17.81 -15.25 -3.46
N PHE A 192 16.82 -14.50 -3.94
CA PHE A 192 16.96 -13.72 -5.17
C PHE A 192 17.63 -12.36 -4.93
N ASP A 193 18.55 -11.98 -5.83
CA ASP A 193 19.04 -10.61 -5.93
C ASP A 193 18.10 -9.76 -6.79
N LEU A 194 17.09 -9.15 -6.17
CA LEU A 194 16.06 -8.35 -6.84
C LEU A 194 16.62 -7.11 -7.57
N SER A 195 17.87 -6.69 -7.30
CA SER A 195 18.49 -5.58 -8.02
C SER A 195 18.88 -5.93 -9.46
N ALA A 196 19.02 -7.22 -9.75
CA ALA A 196 19.50 -7.74 -11.03
C ALA A 196 18.44 -8.55 -11.80
N VAL A 197 17.20 -8.63 -11.30
CA VAL A 197 16.17 -9.47 -11.93
C VAL A 197 15.43 -8.77 -13.07
N VAL A 198 14.95 -9.58 -14.01
CA VAL A 198 13.87 -9.21 -14.92
C VAL A 198 12.55 -9.76 -14.33
N PRO A 199 11.53 -8.91 -14.07
CA PRO A 199 10.32 -9.34 -13.38
C PRO A 199 9.59 -10.52 -14.05
N SER A 200 9.44 -10.48 -15.37
CA SER A 200 8.81 -11.57 -16.13
C SER A 200 9.58 -12.89 -16.04
N ALA A 201 10.91 -12.84 -16.08
CA ALA A 201 11.75 -14.04 -15.96
C ALA A 201 11.68 -14.63 -14.54
N THR A 202 11.62 -13.79 -13.52
CA THR A 202 11.48 -14.21 -12.12
C THR A 202 10.14 -14.87 -11.88
N LEU A 203 9.05 -14.27 -12.37
CA LEU A 203 7.72 -14.86 -12.29
C LEU A 203 7.65 -16.21 -13.01
N ALA A 204 8.27 -16.32 -14.20
CA ALA A 204 8.37 -17.60 -14.90
C ALA A 204 9.19 -18.63 -14.10
N HIS A 205 10.29 -18.23 -13.47
CA HIS A 205 11.10 -19.09 -12.60
C HIS A 205 10.33 -19.59 -11.37
N LEU A 206 9.49 -18.73 -10.79
CA LEU A 206 8.57 -19.07 -9.70
C LEU A 206 7.38 -19.93 -10.16
N GLY A 207 7.25 -20.23 -11.45
CA GLY A 207 6.11 -20.99 -11.98
C GLY A 207 4.79 -20.21 -11.96
N ALA A 208 4.84 -18.88 -11.95
CA ALA A 208 3.65 -18.04 -11.91
C ALA A 208 2.79 -18.19 -13.18
N ALA A 209 1.47 -18.14 -13.01
CA ALA A 209 0.56 -17.88 -14.11
C ALA A 209 0.56 -16.39 -14.42
N VAL A 210 0.90 -16.02 -15.66
CA VAL A 210 1.00 -14.62 -16.09
C VAL A 210 0.14 -14.38 -17.33
N SER A 211 -0.66 -13.32 -17.32
CA SER A 211 -1.44 -12.88 -18.46
C SER A 211 -0.53 -12.51 -19.64
N LYS A 212 -0.95 -12.94 -20.83
CA LYS A 212 -0.25 -12.62 -22.09
C LYS A 212 -0.53 -11.18 -22.56
N ASP A 213 -1.62 -10.56 -22.10
CA ASP A 213 -2.02 -9.22 -22.51
C ASP A 213 -2.93 -8.55 -21.45
N PRO A 214 -2.36 -8.19 -20.28
CA PRO A 214 -3.13 -7.59 -19.20
C PRO A 214 -3.71 -6.22 -19.58
N TYR A 215 -3.10 -5.53 -20.55
CA TYR A 215 -3.61 -4.26 -21.08
C TYR A 215 -4.98 -4.41 -21.77
N ASN A 216 -5.23 -5.54 -22.43
CA ASN A 216 -6.54 -5.85 -23.02
C ASN A 216 -7.42 -6.69 -22.10
N LEU A 217 -7.13 -6.71 -20.79
CA LEU A 217 -7.89 -7.45 -19.79
C LEU A 217 -7.96 -8.96 -20.07
N VAL A 218 -6.94 -9.53 -20.70
CA VAL A 218 -6.84 -10.99 -20.86
C VAL A 218 -6.46 -11.59 -19.49
N PRO A 219 -7.23 -12.54 -18.93
CA PRO A 219 -6.86 -13.15 -17.65
C PRO A 219 -5.65 -14.08 -17.81
N ALA A 220 -4.91 -14.27 -16.72
CA ALA A 220 -3.95 -15.35 -16.60
C ALA A 220 -4.67 -16.71 -16.53
N ASP A 221 -4.05 -17.74 -17.08
CA ASP A 221 -4.56 -19.11 -16.98
C ASP A 221 -4.14 -19.71 -15.62
N LEU A 222 -5.11 -19.83 -14.71
CA LEU A 222 -4.88 -20.30 -13.35
C LEU A 222 -4.94 -21.83 -13.21
N SER A 223 -5.10 -22.59 -14.31
CA SER A 223 -5.38 -24.04 -14.29
C SER A 223 -4.29 -24.96 -13.71
N GLY A 224 -3.22 -24.40 -13.14
CA GLY A 224 -2.18 -25.13 -12.41
C GLY A 224 -1.67 -24.44 -11.13
N ILE A 225 -2.29 -23.31 -10.74
CA ILE A 225 -1.93 -22.57 -9.53
C ILE A 225 -2.96 -22.88 -8.45
N ARG A 226 -2.52 -23.13 -7.22
CA ARG A 226 -3.41 -23.30 -6.08
C ARG A 226 -4.13 -21.96 -5.85
N SER A 227 -5.43 -21.88 -6.12
CA SER A 227 -6.21 -20.67 -5.83
C SER A 227 -6.41 -20.54 -4.33
N THR A 228 -6.30 -19.33 -3.82
CA THR A 228 -6.70 -18.95 -2.45
C THR A 228 -8.19 -19.21 -2.22
#